data_AF-A0A0F7S9T8-F1
#
_entry.id   AF-A0A0F7S9T8-F1
#
_cell.length_a   1.000
_cell.length_b   1.000
_cell.length_c   1.000
_cell.angle_alpha   90.00
_cell.angle_beta   90.00
_cell.angle_gamma   90.00
#
_symmetry.space_group_name_H-M   'P 1'
#
loop_
_entity.id
_entity.type
_entity.pdbx_description
1 polymer ?
#
loop_
_entity_poly.entity_id
_entity_poly.type
_entity_poly.pdbx_seq_one_letter_code
_entity_poly.pdbx_strand_id
1 'polypeptide(L)' 'MRQTRGKVVLSSSTAVCAQTAWIQSTTIRNNIVFGNVFDPQRYRYVLEKCCLLPDLDTLAEGDQTIVGEKGVSLSG' A
#
# COMPACT_ATOMS: atom_id res chain seq x y z
N MET A 1 -10.05 17.77 11.57
CA MET A 1 -10.82 19.02 11.77
C MET A 1 -12.25 18.78 11.30
N ARG A 2 -13.25 19.18 12.09
CA ARG A 2 -14.67 18.97 11.76
C ARG A 2 -15.20 20.18 11.00
N GLN A 3 -15.89 19.98 9.89
CA GLN A 3 -16.62 21.07 9.23
C GLN A 3 -17.66 21.64 10.20
N THR A 4 -17.61 22.95 10.46
CA THR A 4 -18.50 23.61 11.44
C THR A 4 -19.70 24.31 10.81
N ARG A 5 -19.65 24.69 9.52
CA ARG A 5 -20.75 25.23 8.68
C ARG A 5 -20.50 24.95 7.18
N GLY A 6 -21.53 25.02 6.32
CA GLY A 6 -21.43 24.84 4.85
C GLY A 6 -21.73 23.41 4.36
N LYS A 7 -21.54 23.14 3.05
CA LYS A 7 -21.77 21.83 2.42
C LYS A 7 -20.51 21.35 1.69
N VAL A 8 -20.05 20.14 1.98
CA VAL A 8 -19.01 19.42 1.20
C VAL A 8 -19.69 18.30 0.42
N VAL A 9 -19.32 18.15 -0.85
CA VAL A 9 -19.82 17.09 -1.74
C VAL A 9 -18.62 16.38 -2.35
N LEU A 10 -18.60 15.06 -2.23
CA LEU A 10 -17.66 14.17 -2.92
C LEU A 10 -18.46 13.36 -3.95
N SER A 11 -18.01 13.34 -5.20
CA SER A 11 -18.73 12.73 -6.32
C SER A 11 -18.13 11.39 -6.78
N SER A 12 -16.95 11.01 -6.30
CA SER A 12 -16.22 9.83 -6.77
C SER A 12 -15.54 9.07 -5.64
N SER A 13 -15.06 7.86 -5.95
CA SER A 13 -14.11 7.15 -5.10
C SER A 13 -12.87 8.01 -4.89
N THR A 14 -12.31 7.92 -3.68
CA THR A 14 -11.13 8.68 -3.25
C THR A 14 -10.16 7.71 -2.60
N ALA A 15 -8.88 7.81 -2.95
CA ALA A 15 -7.80 7.12 -2.28
C ALA A 15 -7.07 8.09 -1.35
N VAL A 16 -6.53 7.57 -0.24
CA VAL A 16 -5.82 8.38 0.76
C VAL A 16 -4.45 7.76 1.01
N CYS A 17 -3.41 8.60 0.99
CA CYS A 17 -2.08 8.28 1.49
C CYS A 17 -1.83 9.16 2.72
N ALA A 18 -1.64 8.54 3.89
CA ALA A 18 -1.43 9.26 5.14
C ALA A 18 0.02 9.77 5.25
N GLN A 19 0.23 10.82 6.04
CA GLN A 19 1.58 11.35 6.30
C GLN A 19 2.48 10.33 7.01
N THR A 20 1.91 9.53 7.91
CA THR A 20 2.60 8.41 8.55
C THR A 20 2.14 7.12 7.89
N ALA A 21 3.08 6.37 7.32
CA ALA A 21 2.80 5.08 6.73
C ALA A 21 2.18 4.14 7.78
N TRP A 22 1.15 3.43 7.36
CA TRP A 22 0.51 2.39 8.17
C TRP A 22 0.45 1.11 7.34
N ILE A 23 0.99 0.03 7.90
CA ILE A 23 1.17 -1.26 7.23
C ILE A 23 0.60 -2.33 8.15
N GLN A 24 -0.20 -3.24 7.58
CA GLN A 24 -0.76 -4.40 8.28
C GLN A 24 0.28 -5.49 8.46
N SER A 25 0.17 -6.25 9.55
CA SER A 25 0.97 -7.44 9.82
C SER A 25 0.58 -8.61 8.89
N THR A 26 0.95 -8.51 7.62
CA THR A 26 0.70 -9.49 6.55
C THR A 26 1.77 -9.35 5.46
N THR A 27 1.65 -10.05 4.34
CA THR A 27 2.62 -9.95 3.24
C THR A 27 2.63 -8.57 2.59
N ILE A 28 3.75 -8.21 1.96
CA ILE A 28 3.84 -6.97 1.15
C ILE A 28 2.78 -6.97 0.05
N ARG A 29 2.59 -8.10 -0.64
CA ARG A 29 1.52 -8.25 -1.65
C ARG A 29 0.15 -7.94 -1.07
N ASN A 30 -0.19 -8.47 0.10
CA ASN A 30 -1.50 -8.24 0.71
C ASN A 30 -1.70 -6.77 1.12
N ASN A 31 -0.66 -6.09 1.60
CA ASN A 31 -0.71 -4.66 1.89
C ASN A 31 -0.94 -3.81 0.62
N ILE A 32 -0.34 -4.17 -0.52
CA ILE A 32 -0.51 -3.45 -1.79
C ILE A 32 -1.87 -3.75 -2.43
N VAL A 33 -2.30 -5.00 -2.43
CA VAL A 33 -3.59 -5.43 -3.02
C VAL A 33 -4.77 -4.96 -2.17
N PHE A 34 -4.58 -4.91 -0.85
CA PHE A 34 -5.51 -4.34 0.13
C PHE A 34 -6.96 -4.86 -0.02
N GLY A 35 -7.11 -6.19 -0.02
CA GLY A 35 -8.41 -6.86 -0.07
C GLY A 35 -9.08 -6.90 -1.45
N ASN A 36 -8.48 -6.32 -2.49
CA ASN A 36 -8.97 -6.47 -3.87
C ASN A 36 -8.65 -7.85 -4.45
N VAL A 37 -9.31 -8.21 -5.55
CA VAL A 37 -8.93 -9.39 -6.34
C VAL A 37 -7.54 -9.18 -6.91
N PHE A 38 -6.67 -10.19 -6.77
CA PHE A 38 -5.31 -10.14 -7.29
C PHE A 38 -5.31 -10.18 -8.82
N ASP A 39 -4.80 -9.11 -9.44
CA ASP A 39 -4.54 -8.99 -10.87
C ASP A 39 -3.03 -8.93 -11.09
N PRO A 40 -2.39 -10.00 -11.61
CA PRO A 40 -0.94 -10.04 -11.80
C PRO A 40 -0.40 -8.96 -12.75
N GLN A 41 -1.16 -8.59 -13.79
CA GLN A 41 -0.72 -7.62 -14.79
C GLN A 41 -0.72 -6.21 -14.20
N ARG A 42 -1.82 -5.84 -13.55
CA ARG A 42 -1.93 -4.56 -12.83
C ARG A 42 -0.92 -4.48 -11.69
N TYR A 43 -0.75 -5.56 -10.94
CA TYR A 43 0.18 -5.61 -9.82
C TYR A 43 1.61 -5.37 -10.30
N ARG A 44 2.07 -6.11 -11.32
CA ARG A 44 3.39 -5.93 -11.92
C ARG A 44 3.59 -4.51 -12.45
N TYR A 45 2.61 -3.96 -13.15
CA TYR A 45 2.66 -2.59 -13.66
C TYR A 45 2.84 -1.56 -12.54
N VAL A 46 2.11 -1.69 -11.43
CA VAL A 46 2.24 -0.80 -10.27
C VAL A 46 3.63 -0.93 -9.63
N LEU A 47 4.13 -2.15 -9.43
CA LEU A 47 5.47 -2.36 -8.87
C LEU A 47 6.57 -1.69 -9.71
N GLU A 48 6.48 -1.79 -11.04
CA GLU A 48 7.40 -1.13 -11.95
C GLU A 48 7.31 0.40 -11.87
N LYS A 49 6.09 0.96 -11.83
CA LYS A 49 5.89 2.41 -11.73
C LYS A 49 6.26 2.99 -10.37
N CYS A 50 6.19 2.21 -9.31
CA CYS A 50 6.63 2.59 -7.97
C CYS A 50 8.10 2.26 -7.71
N CYS A 51 8.84 1.74 -8.71
CA CYS A 51 10.24 1.34 -8.58
C CYS A 51 10.51 0.33 -7.45
N LEU A 52 9.53 -0.52 -7.11
CA LEU A 52 9.62 -1.46 -5.98
C LEU A 52 10.33 -2.77 -6.34
N LEU A 53 10.55 -3.05 -7.64
CA LEU A 53 11.16 -4.32 -8.05
C LEU A 53 12.55 -4.55 -7.46
N PRO A 54 13.50 -3.59 -7.52
CA PRO A 54 14.82 -3.80 -6.94
C PRO A 54 14.77 -4.04 -5.43
N ASP A 55 13.87 -3.36 -4.72
CA ASP A 55 13.70 -3.55 -3.27
C ASP A 55 13.15 -4.94 -2.95
N LEU A 56 12.16 -5.40 -3.70
CA LEU A 56 11.61 -6.75 -3.56
C LEU A 56 12.65 -7.83 -3.85
N ASP A 57 13.55 -7.62 -4.82
CA ASP A 57 14.62 -8.56 -5.15
C ASP A 57 15.64 -8.72 -4.01
N THR A 58 15.75 -7.74 -3.10
CA THR A 58 16.61 -7.86 -1.90
C THR A 58 16.01 -8.73 -0.80
N LEU A 59 14.70 -9.00 -0.85
CA LEU A 59 13.99 -9.77 0.17
C LEU A 59 13.97 -11.25 -0.21
N ALA A 60 14.27 -12.14 0.74
CA ALA A 60 14.36 -13.59 0.48
C ALA A 60 13.05 -14.19 -0.09
N GLU A 61 11.90 -13.70 0.37
CA GLU A 61 10.57 -14.15 -0.09
C GLU A 61 9.91 -13.14 -1.05
N GLY A 62 10.66 -12.12 -1.50
CA GLY A 62 10.14 -11.04 -2.34
C GLY A 62 8.87 -10.41 -1.77
N ASP A 63 7.83 -10.32 -2.59
CA ASP A 63 6.52 -9.75 -2.22
C ASP A 63 5.69 -10.62 -1.25
N GLN A 64 6.10 -11.87 -1.00
CA GLN A 64 5.51 -12.75 0.02
C GLN A 64 6.12 -12.54 1.40
N THR A 65 7.15 -11.70 1.52
CA THR A 65 7.73 -11.35 2.82
C THR A 65 6.65 -10.80 3.76
N ILE A 66 6.51 -11.44 4.94
CA ILE A 66 5.59 -10.98 5.98
C ILE A 66 6.21 -9.76 6.66
N VAL A 67 5.45 -8.68 6.67
CA VAL A 67 5.84 -7.45 7.36
C VAL A 67 5.33 -7.51 8.79
N GLY A 68 6.22 -7.23 9.76
CA GLY A 68 5.86 -7.16 11.19
C GLY A 68 5.00 -5.94 11.54
N GLU A 69 4.64 -5.79 12.80
CA GLU A 69 3.81 -4.66 13.27
C GLU A 69 4.42 -3.32 12.84
N LYS A 70 3.61 -2.46 12.18
CA LYS A 70 4.01 -1.12 11.67
C LYS A 70 5.13 -1.11 10.63
N GLY A 71 5.53 -2.26 10.07
CA GLY A 71 6.57 -2.27 9.05
C GLY A 71 7.97 -1.93 9.54
N VAL A 72 8.30 -2.25 10.80
CA VAL A 72 9.63 -2.00 11.39
C VAL A 72 10.78 -2.59 10.57
N SER A 73 10.53 -3.65 9.80
CA SER A 73 11.53 -4.28 8.92
C SER A 73 11.76 -3.55 7.59
N LEU A 74 11.00 -2.49 7.30
CA LEU A 74 11.06 -1.72 6.06
C LEU A 74 11.63 -0.33 6.33
N SER A 75 12.32 0.23 5.35
CA SER A 75 12.74 1.63 5.37
C SER A 75 11.53 2.56 5.26
N GLY A 76 11.63 3.73 5.89
CA GLY A 76 10.68 4.84 5.75
C GLY A 76 11.00 5.77 4.59
#